data_AF-A0A0N5D575-F1
#
_entry.id   AF-A0A0N5D575-F1
#
_cell.length_a   1.000
_cell.length_b   1.000
_cell.length_c   1.000
_cell.angle_alpha   90.00
_cell.angle_beta   90.00
_cell.angle_gamma   90.00
#
_symmetry.space_group_name_H-M   'P 1'
#
loop_
_entity.id
_entity.type
_entity.pdbx_description
1 polymer ?
#
loop_
_entity_poly.entity_id
_entity_poly.type
_entity_poly.pdbx_seq_one_letter_code
_entity_poly.pdbx_strand_id
1 'polypeptide(L)'
;METERQSRGFSIEHEMARRDLHNSILELYYYLNSQFLAKDSRFPFENHSRNQILSLIGQSAAFASIDSAESWRKRTLAGISMKFQDHFNKMQNPSDCNNARILTCDLNKSCGFGCQLHHVVYCFIVAYGSNRTLVLVNDGRSWSYSSQGWSAAFLPITNCSFSKISKHAVTDPSWGIGEEYSQKRVMNLPIIDVLSDRPNYLPLAIPRSWSNELLRLHSNPSVFFISQFVHYLMRPSNLLAKKIAQAANEVPFGKGPIVGLQVRRTDKLNSEAVFHDLEEYMRWAEDWFRIEEYRTKSPIKKRVYIATDDPSVFSEAALKYPSYEVYGDLKISNMAQVHTRYSMKSLIGVVIDVELLSRCAYLVCTFSSQVCRIGYELMQLRFGDAGDRFHSLDDIYYFGGQQAHEQIAVEAYRAENEDEIDLEVGDIIVIAGNHWNGFSKGMNRRTGKDGLYPSYKTREKYIIEDFP
;
A
#
# COMPACT_ATOMS: atom_id res chain seq x y z
N MET A 1 -20.57 35.06 2.65
CA MET A 1 -19.14 34.97 2.99
C MET A 1 -18.77 33.62 3.62
N GLU A 2 -19.59 33.05 4.51
CA GLU A 2 -19.43 31.65 5.00
C GLU A 2 -19.76 30.58 3.94
N THR A 3 -20.68 30.88 3.03
CA THR A 3 -21.10 29.97 1.95
C THR A 3 -20.11 29.86 0.78
N GLU A 4 -19.21 30.84 0.59
CA GLU A 4 -18.17 30.77 -0.45
C GLU A 4 -16.90 30.03 0.03
N ARG A 5 -16.58 30.07 1.34
CA ARG A 5 -15.46 29.31 1.92
C ARG A 5 -15.66 27.79 1.86
N GLN A 6 -16.90 27.32 1.95
CA GLN A 6 -17.20 25.88 1.80
C GLN A 6 -16.88 25.33 0.40
N SER A 7 -16.66 26.18 -0.61
CA SER A 7 -16.38 25.73 -1.99
C SER A 7 -14.91 25.42 -2.28
N ARG A 8 -13.94 25.91 -1.47
CA ARG A 8 -12.51 25.86 -1.83
C ARG A 8 -11.65 24.87 -1.03
N GLY A 9 -12.20 24.18 -0.03
CA GLY A 9 -11.44 23.25 0.80
C GLY A 9 -10.26 23.92 1.52
N PHE A 10 -9.34 23.11 2.06
CA PHE A 10 -8.11 23.60 2.72
C PHE A 10 -6.96 23.75 1.72
N SER A 11 -5.97 24.60 2.01
CA SER A 11 -4.78 24.74 1.16
C SER A 11 -3.83 23.55 1.32
N ILE A 12 -2.88 23.41 0.39
CA ILE A 12 -1.84 22.37 0.50
C ILE A 12 -0.98 22.59 1.74
N GLU A 13 -0.62 23.84 2.05
CA GLU A 13 0.19 24.20 3.22
C GLU A 13 -0.53 23.85 4.52
N HIS A 14 -1.85 24.11 4.59
CA HIS A 14 -2.67 23.73 5.75
C HIS A 14 -2.67 22.21 5.95
N GLU A 15 -2.97 21.44 4.90
CA GLU A 15 -3.06 19.98 5.01
C GLU A 15 -1.70 19.34 5.30
N MET A 16 -0.61 19.87 4.73
CA MET A 16 0.76 19.43 5.04
C MET A 16 1.12 19.73 6.49
N ALA A 17 0.93 20.97 6.97
CA ALA A 17 1.23 21.32 8.36
C ALA A 17 0.44 20.48 9.36
N ARG A 18 -0.84 20.19 9.06
CA ARG A 18 -1.68 19.31 9.88
C ARG A 18 -1.12 17.88 9.97
N ARG A 19 -0.74 17.29 8.82
CA ARG A 19 -0.16 15.94 8.78
C ARG A 19 1.20 15.88 9.44
N ASP A 20 2.04 16.88 9.23
CA ASP A 20 3.37 16.98 9.84
C ASP A 20 3.28 17.03 11.38
N LEU A 21 2.32 17.77 11.92
CA LEU A 21 2.05 17.79 13.37
C LEU A 21 1.62 16.40 13.87
N HIS A 22 0.69 15.74 13.17
CA HIS A 22 0.24 14.39 13.53
C HIS A 22 1.39 13.38 13.52
N ASN A 23 2.21 13.40 12.46
CA ASN A 23 3.37 12.53 12.33
C ASN A 23 4.41 12.78 13.41
N SER A 24 4.65 14.05 13.78
CA SER A 24 5.57 14.39 14.87
C SER A 24 5.09 13.84 16.23
N ILE A 25 3.78 13.84 16.48
CA ILE A 25 3.18 13.24 17.67
C ILE A 25 3.32 11.70 17.65
N LEU A 26 3.11 11.07 16.48
CA LEU A 26 3.29 9.62 16.31
C LEU A 26 4.74 9.18 16.50
N GLU A 27 5.72 9.90 15.95
CA GLU A 27 7.14 9.57 16.12
C GLU A 27 7.59 9.72 17.58
N LEU A 28 7.07 10.73 18.29
CA LEU A 28 7.30 10.85 19.73
C LEU A 28 6.69 9.67 20.50
N TYR A 29 5.50 9.22 20.10
CA TYR A 29 4.88 8.03 20.67
C TYR A 29 5.72 6.77 20.43
N TYR A 30 6.21 6.55 19.22
CA TYR A 30 7.09 5.42 18.90
C TYR A 30 8.34 5.41 19.76
N TYR A 31 9.02 6.56 19.87
CA TYR A 31 10.19 6.71 20.73
C TYR A 31 9.86 6.38 22.19
N LEU A 32 8.86 7.03 22.78
CA LEU A 32 8.54 6.83 24.20
C LEU A 32 8.05 5.42 24.49
N ASN A 33 7.22 4.84 23.61
CA ASN A 33 6.74 3.48 23.75
C ASN A 33 7.89 2.46 23.68
N SER A 34 8.89 2.67 22.82
CA SER A 34 10.06 1.79 22.79
C SER A 34 10.90 1.91 24.07
N GLN A 35 11.05 3.12 24.61
CA GLN A 35 11.76 3.33 25.88
C GLN A 35 11.05 2.69 27.08
N PHE A 36 9.71 2.67 27.09
CA PHE A 36 8.93 2.02 28.13
C PHE A 36 8.98 0.49 28.04
N LEU A 37 9.06 -0.06 26.83
CA LEU A 37 9.16 -1.51 26.61
C LEU A 37 10.56 -2.07 26.95
N ALA A 38 11.61 -1.26 26.83
CA ALA A 38 13.00 -1.68 27.07
C ALA A 38 13.37 -1.85 28.55
N LYS A 39 12.51 -1.43 29.49
CA LYS A 39 12.79 -1.43 30.94
C LYS A 39 11.95 -2.46 31.68
N ASP A 40 12.59 -3.27 32.51
CA ASP A 40 11.92 -4.27 33.38
C ASP A 40 11.04 -3.63 34.48
N SER A 41 11.26 -2.34 34.77
CA SER A 41 10.55 -1.62 35.83
C SER A 41 9.46 -0.73 35.24
N ARG A 42 8.19 -1.12 35.43
CA ARG A 42 7.04 -0.29 35.04
C ARG A 42 6.76 0.77 36.10
N PHE A 43 7.11 2.02 35.82
CA PHE A 43 6.78 3.12 36.71
C PHE A 43 5.36 3.64 36.43
N PRO A 44 4.60 4.10 37.45
CA PRO A 44 3.26 4.64 37.23
C PRO A 44 3.19 5.78 36.19
N PHE A 45 4.26 6.58 36.06
CA PHE A 45 4.31 7.68 35.10
C PHE A 45 4.33 7.20 33.64
N GLU A 46 4.83 5.99 33.34
CA GLU A 46 4.93 5.46 31.98
C GLU A 46 3.53 5.19 31.42
N ASN A 47 2.68 4.52 32.22
CA ASN A 47 1.27 4.31 31.88
C ASN A 47 0.52 5.64 31.71
N HIS A 48 0.78 6.62 32.59
CA HIS A 48 0.15 7.93 32.48
C HIS A 48 0.58 8.66 31.20
N SER A 49 1.88 8.68 30.91
CA SER A 49 2.46 9.30 29.71
C SER A 49 1.93 8.65 28.44
N ARG A 50 1.90 7.32 28.40
CA ARG A 50 1.33 6.57 27.28
C ARG A 50 -0.13 6.91 27.05
N ASN A 51 -0.95 6.96 28.10
CA ASN A 51 -2.37 7.32 27.99
C ASN A 51 -2.57 8.75 27.50
N GLN A 52 -1.77 9.71 28.00
CA GLN A 52 -1.81 11.09 27.53
C GLN A 52 -1.45 11.19 26.04
N ILE A 53 -0.42 10.46 25.60
CA ILE A 53 0.02 10.49 24.20
C ILE A 53 -1.01 9.86 23.28
N LEU A 54 -1.60 8.70 23.62
CA LEU A 54 -2.71 8.13 22.84
C LEU A 54 -3.90 9.09 22.75
N SER A 55 -4.21 9.82 23.82
CA SER A 55 -5.23 10.85 23.80
C SER A 55 -4.88 11.99 22.85
N LEU A 56 -3.63 12.44 22.84
CA LEU A 56 -3.13 13.48 21.93
C LEU A 56 -3.15 13.02 20.46
N ILE A 57 -2.78 11.77 20.18
CA ILE A 57 -2.91 11.17 18.85
C ILE A 57 -4.39 11.16 18.44
N GLY A 58 -5.30 10.71 19.30
CA GLY A 58 -6.75 10.73 19.02
C GLY A 58 -7.28 12.13 18.74
N GLN A 59 -6.83 13.16 19.48
CA GLN A 59 -7.20 14.55 19.24
C GLN A 59 -6.66 15.09 17.92
N SER A 60 -5.38 14.82 17.60
CA SER A 60 -4.78 15.23 16.32
C SER A 60 -5.41 14.50 15.12
N ALA A 61 -5.83 13.24 15.28
CA ALA A 61 -6.60 12.51 14.29
C ALA A 61 -8.01 13.11 14.12
N ALA A 62 -8.67 13.52 15.21
CA ALA A 62 -9.97 14.18 15.16
C ALA A 62 -9.90 15.54 14.45
N PHE A 63 -8.76 16.24 14.55
CA PHE A 63 -8.53 17.50 13.84
C PHE A 63 -8.65 17.33 12.31
N ALA A 64 -8.30 16.16 11.77
CA ALA A 64 -8.48 15.87 10.35
C ALA A 64 -9.96 15.90 9.90
N SER A 65 -10.92 15.76 10.81
CA SER A 65 -12.35 15.68 10.49
C SER A 65 -13.11 16.99 10.73
N ILE A 66 -12.48 18.01 11.33
CA ILE A 66 -13.10 19.32 11.61
C ILE A 66 -13.59 19.99 10.32
N ASP A 67 -14.69 20.75 10.42
CA ASP A 67 -15.33 21.43 9.29
C ASP A 67 -15.65 20.52 8.10
N SER A 68 -15.94 19.25 8.37
CA SER A 68 -16.19 18.21 7.37
C SER A 68 -15.02 17.96 6.41
N ALA A 69 -13.78 18.29 6.81
CA ALA A 69 -12.58 18.17 5.98
C ALA A 69 -12.33 16.74 5.49
N GLU A 70 -12.53 15.73 6.34
CA GLU A 70 -12.41 14.32 5.95
C GLU A 70 -13.41 13.94 4.85
N SER A 71 -14.66 14.38 4.97
CA SER A 71 -15.69 14.13 3.96
C SER A 71 -15.39 14.86 2.64
N TRP A 72 -14.83 16.07 2.71
CA TRP A 72 -14.34 16.80 1.54
C TRP A 72 -13.20 16.06 0.84
N ARG A 73 -12.17 15.62 1.58
CA ARG A 73 -11.04 14.86 1.01
C ARG A 73 -11.54 13.57 0.36
N LYS A 74 -12.39 12.81 1.06
CA LYS A 74 -12.96 11.55 0.53
C LYS A 74 -13.72 11.76 -0.79
N ARG A 75 -14.61 12.75 -0.87
CA ARG A 75 -15.35 13.05 -2.10
C ARG A 75 -14.44 13.51 -3.23
N THR A 76 -13.46 14.35 -2.92
CA THR A 76 -12.54 14.90 -3.93
C THR A 76 -11.63 13.81 -4.50
N LEU A 77 -11.04 12.97 -3.64
CA LEU A 77 -10.24 11.82 -4.06
C LEU A 77 -11.05 10.82 -4.88
N ALA A 78 -12.31 10.53 -4.50
CA ALA A 78 -13.18 9.69 -5.32
C ALA A 78 -13.40 10.28 -6.73
N GLY A 79 -13.54 11.61 -6.84
CA GLY A 79 -13.58 12.32 -8.11
C GLY A 79 -12.31 12.16 -8.96
N ILE A 80 -11.14 12.20 -8.32
CA ILE A 80 -9.85 11.96 -8.99
C ILE A 80 -9.75 10.50 -9.46
N SER A 81 -10.12 9.54 -8.61
CA SER A 81 -10.16 8.13 -8.97
C SER A 81 -11.04 7.84 -10.17
N MET A 82 -12.26 8.42 -10.23
CA MET A 82 -13.13 8.26 -11.41
C MET A 82 -12.44 8.72 -12.69
N LYS A 83 -11.73 9.85 -12.67
CA LYS A 83 -11.00 10.35 -13.84
C LYS A 83 -9.86 9.42 -14.27
N PHE A 84 -9.11 8.86 -13.32
CA PHE A 84 -8.09 7.84 -13.63
C PHE A 84 -8.72 6.59 -14.24
N GLN A 85 -9.79 6.06 -13.63
CA GLN A 85 -10.46 4.85 -14.13
C GLN A 85 -11.05 5.05 -15.53
N ASP A 86 -11.68 6.20 -15.80
CA ASP A 86 -12.20 6.55 -17.12
C ASP A 86 -11.08 6.64 -18.16
N HIS A 87 -9.96 7.28 -17.79
CA HIS A 87 -8.79 7.38 -18.66
C HIS A 87 -8.21 6.00 -18.96
N PHE A 88 -7.98 5.16 -17.94
CA PHE A 88 -7.51 3.79 -18.11
C PHE A 88 -8.45 3.00 -19.00
N ASN A 89 -9.76 3.13 -18.82
CA ASN A 89 -10.73 2.41 -19.63
C ASN A 89 -10.67 2.84 -21.10
N LYS A 90 -10.50 4.14 -21.38
CA LYS A 90 -10.32 4.64 -22.75
C LYS A 90 -9.00 4.17 -23.37
N MET A 91 -7.89 4.30 -22.64
CA MET A 91 -6.55 3.87 -23.09
C MET A 91 -6.50 2.37 -23.36
N GLN A 92 -7.16 1.58 -22.51
CA GLN A 92 -7.15 0.12 -22.63
C GLN A 92 -8.14 -0.42 -23.65
N ASN A 93 -9.05 0.39 -24.18
CA ASN A 93 -10.06 -0.07 -25.13
C ASN A 93 -10.07 0.80 -26.40
N PRO A 94 -8.97 0.81 -27.19
CA PRO A 94 -8.93 1.52 -28.46
C PRO A 94 -9.98 0.95 -29.42
N SER A 95 -10.48 1.80 -30.32
CA SER A 95 -11.41 1.39 -31.38
C SER A 95 -10.75 0.48 -32.42
N ASP A 96 -9.43 0.64 -32.61
CA ASP A 96 -8.63 -0.17 -33.53
C ASP A 96 -7.34 -0.67 -32.86
N CYS A 97 -7.36 -1.93 -32.43
CA CYS A 97 -6.22 -2.62 -31.83
C CYS A 97 -5.03 -2.82 -32.78
N ASN A 98 -5.24 -2.81 -34.10
CA ASN A 98 -4.16 -3.03 -35.07
C ASN A 98 -3.25 -1.79 -35.17
N ASN A 99 -3.82 -0.60 -34.99
CA ASN A 99 -3.11 0.67 -35.08
C ASN A 99 -2.73 1.27 -33.72
N ALA A 100 -3.30 0.77 -32.62
CA ALA A 100 -2.91 1.17 -31.29
C ALA A 100 -1.43 0.88 -31.00
N ARG A 101 -0.78 1.75 -30.21
CA ARG A 101 0.54 1.50 -29.63
C ARG A 101 0.37 0.57 -28.43
N ILE A 102 1.15 -0.50 -28.40
CA ILE A 102 0.99 -1.62 -27.47
C ILE A 102 2.25 -1.77 -26.63
N LEU A 103 2.03 -2.11 -25.36
CA LEU A 103 3.05 -2.66 -24.48
C LEU A 103 2.61 -4.06 -24.05
N THR A 104 3.42 -5.07 -24.36
CA THR A 104 3.16 -6.45 -23.93
C THR A 104 3.85 -6.74 -22.60
N CYS A 105 3.17 -7.51 -21.74
CA CYS A 105 3.67 -7.91 -20.42
C CYS A 105 3.36 -9.38 -20.16
N ASP A 106 4.36 -10.15 -19.73
CA ASP A 106 4.16 -11.55 -19.34
C ASP A 106 3.76 -11.65 -17.88
N LEU A 107 2.57 -12.20 -17.61
CA LEU A 107 2.03 -12.37 -16.27
C LEU A 107 2.89 -13.30 -15.38
N ASN A 108 3.61 -14.27 -15.95
CA ASN A 108 4.26 -15.35 -15.20
C ASN A 108 5.66 -14.99 -14.69
N LYS A 109 5.75 -13.95 -13.85
CA LYS A 109 6.93 -13.80 -13.00
C LYS A 109 7.00 -14.98 -12.01
N SER A 110 8.20 -15.55 -11.81
CA SER A 110 8.44 -16.70 -10.93
C SER A 110 8.34 -16.34 -9.44
N CYS A 111 7.14 -16.01 -8.97
CA CYS A 111 6.84 -15.66 -7.59
C CYS A 111 5.33 -15.86 -7.29
N GLY A 112 4.93 -15.63 -6.04
CA GLY A 112 3.52 -15.75 -5.63
C GLY A 112 2.61 -14.64 -6.18
N PHE A 113 1.28 -14.82 -6.02
CA PHE A 113 0.22 -13.96 -6.55
C PHE A 113 0.49 -12.46 -6.38
N GLY A 114 0.82 -12.02 -5.16
CA GLY A 114 1.01 -10.59 -4.92
C GLY A 114 2.17 -9.98 -5.71
N CYS A 115 3.28 -10.72 -5.83
CA CYS A 115 4.42 -10.30 -6.66
C CYS A 115 4.08 -10.32 -8.16
N GLN A 116 3.31 -11.31 -8.64
CA GLN A 116 2.83 -11.34 -10.03
C GLN A 116 1.86 -10.18 -10.32
N LEU A 117 0.96 -9.85 -9.40
CA LEU A 117 0.06 -8.70 -9.56
C LEU A 117 0.83 -7.39 -9.62
N HIS A 118 1.79 -7.16 -8.71
CA HIS A 118 2.64 -5.97 -8.77
C HIS A 118 3.51 -5.91 -10.03
N HIS A 119 3.93 -7.05 -10.58
CA HIS A 119 4.56 -7.05 -11.90
C HIS A 119 3.64 -6.49 -12.98
N VAL A 120 2.36 -6.92 -13.02
CA VAL A 120 1.38 -6.37 -13.97
C VAL A 120 1.07 -4.89 -13.69
N VAL A 121 1.02 -4.47 -12.41
CA VAL A 121 0.87 -3.06 -12.03
C VAL A 121 2.04 -2.23 -12.56
N TYR A 122 3.28 -2.69 -12.40
CA TYR A 122 4.46 -2.05 -12.98
C TYR A 122 4.33 -1.92 -14.51
N CYS A 123 3.96 -3.01 -15.20
CA CYS A 123 3.72 -2.97 -16.63
C CYS A 123 2.65 -1.94 -17.01
N PHE A 124 1.59 -1.83 -16.20
CA PHE A 124 0.51 -0.91 -16.48
C PHE A 124 0.91 0.55 -16.23
N ILE A 125 1.70 0.83 -15.20
CA ILE A 125 2.26 2.16 -14.95
C ILE A 125 3.15 2.58 -16.13
N VAL A 126 4.00 1.67 -16.62
CA VAL A 126 4.86 1.95 -17.79
C VAL A 126 4.04 2.14 -19.07
N ALA A 127 2.98 1.35 -19.25
CA ALA A 127 2.05 1.52 -20.37
C ALA A 127 1.34 2.89 -20.31
N TYR A 128 0.87 3.29 -19.12
CA TYR A 128 0.26 4.60 -18.89
C TYR A 128 1.24 5.74 -19.18
N GLY A 129 2.43 5.71 -18.59
CA GLY A 129 3.47 6.72 -18.79
C GLY A 129 3.98 6.83 -20.23
N SER A 130 3.90 5.75 -21.01
CA SER A 130 4.31 5.73 -22.43
C SER A 130 3.16 5.88 -23.43
N ASN A 131 1.93 6.10 -22.94
CA ASN A 131 0.70 6.18 -23.73
C ASN A 131 0.52 4.97 -24.67
N ARG A 132 0.57 3.76 -24.08
CA ARG A 132 0.40 2.47 -24.75
C ARG A 132 -0.70 1.67 -24.09
N THR A 133 -1.47 0.95 -24.88
CA THR A 133 -2.42 -0.05 -24.36
C THR A 133 -1.63 -1.26 -23.86
N LEU A 134 -1.85 -1.66 -22.61
CA LEU A 134 -1.28 -2.86 -22.01
C LEU A 134 -2.00 -4.11 -22.52
N VAL A 135 -1.24 -5.08 -23.02
CA VAL A 135 -1.73 -6.40 -23.45
C VAL A 135 -0.94 -7.50 -22.74
N LEU A 136 -1.61 -8.46 -22.10
CA LEU A 136 -0.90 -9.62 -21.55
C LEU A 136 -0.47 -10.56 -22.66
N VAL A 137 0.75 -11.09 -22.55
CA VAL A 137 1.23 -12.15 -23.45
C VAL A 137 0.26 -13.34 -23.40
N ASN A 138 -0.10 -13.86 -24.58
CA ASN A 138 -1.09 -14.93 -24.76
C ASN A 138 -2.43 -14.67 -24.05
N ASP A 139 -2.87 -13.41 -23.96
CA ASP A 139 -4.09 -12.99 -23.26
C ASP A 139 -4.12 -13.47 -21.80
N GLY A 140 -2.95 -13.64 -21.17
CA GLY A 140 -2.82 -14.11 -19.79
C GLY A 140 -3.17 -15.59 -19.58
N ARG A 141 -3.29 -16.40 -20.65
CA ARG A 141 -3.67 -17.82 -20.57
C ARG A 141 -2.62 -18.73 -19.95
N SER A 142 -1.37 -18.32 -19.94
CA SER A 142 -0.26 -19.14 -19.45
C SER A 142 -0.12 -19.15 -17.92
N TRP A 143 -1.08 -18.60 -17.17
CA TRP A 143 -0.90 -18.28 -15.75
C TRP A 143 -0.73 -19.50 -14.83
N SER A 144 0.28 -19.47 -13.96
CA SER A 144 0.56 -20.56 -13.01
C SER A 144 -0.58 -20.87 -12.02
N TYR A 145 -1.42 -19.88 -11.68
CA TYR A 145 -2.54 -20.08 -10.74
C TYR A 145 -3.81 -20.66 -11.38
N SER A 146 -3.95 -20.56 -12.71
CA SER A 146 -5.16 -21.00 -13.42
C SER A 146 -4.90 -21.33 -14.87
N SER A 147 -5.30 -22.52 -15.31
CA SER A 147 -5.27 -22.93 -16.73
C SER A 147 -6.24 -22.13 -17.61
N GLN A 148 -7.21 -21.44 -17.03
CA GLN A 148 -8.08 -20.48 -17.71
C GLN A 148 -7.48 -19.08 -17.80
N GLY A 149 -6.28 -18.89 -17.24
CA GLY A 149 -5.56 -17.62 -17.25
C GLY A 149 -6.15 -16.54 -16.36
N TRP A 150 -5.75 -15.30 -16.64
CA TRP A 150 -6.22 -14.08 -15.96
C TRP A 150 -7.74 -14.00 -15.82
N SER A 151 -8.45 -14.28 -16.93
CA SER A 151 -9.90 -14.14 -17.03
C SER A 151 -10.70 -15.13 -16.16
N ALA A 152 -10.03 -16.11 -15.55
CA ALA A 152 -10.65 -16.99 -14.55
C ALA A 152 -11.08 -16.21 -13.29
N ALA A 153 -10.27 -15.22 -12.89
CA ALA A 153 -10.46 -14.44 -11.67
C ALA A 153 -10.91 -13.01 -11.96
N PHE A 154 -10.35 -12.37 -12.97
CA PHE A 154 -10.52 -10.93 -13.21
C PHE A 154 -11.13 -10.65 -14.58
N LEU A 155 -11.61 -9.44 -14.80
CA LEU A 155 -12.03 -8.97 -16.12
C LEU A 155 -10.80 -8.76 -17.03
N PRO A 156 -10.92 -8.92 -18.36
CA PRO A 156 -9.85 -8.59 -19.30
C PRO A 156 -9.33 -7.16 -19.09
N ILE A 157 -8.01 -6.99 -19.19
CA ILE A 157 -7.35 -5.68 -19.00
C ILE A 157 -7.63 -4.76 -20.22
N THR A 158 -7.92 -5.32 -21.39
CA THR A 158 -8.14 -4.60 -22.66
C THR A 158 -9.11 -5.38 -23.55
N ASN A 159 -9.75 -4.71 -24.52
CA ASN A 159 -10.51 -5.34 -25.60
C ASN A 159 -9.63 -5.95 -26.70
N CYS A 160 -8.32 -5.68 -26.68
CA CYS A 160 -7.38 -6.19 -27.66
C CYS A 160 -6.91 -7.62 -27.34
N SER A 161 -6.74 -8.46 -28.37
CA SER A 161 -6.15 -9.79 -28.22
C SER A 161 -4.72 -9.81 -28.72
N PHE A 162 -3.86 -10.45 -27.92
CA PHE A 162 -2.45 -10.69 -28.22
C PHE A 162 -2.27 -11.28 -29.62
N SER A 163 -3.02 -12.33 -29.96
CA SER A 163 -2.93 -13.04 -31.25
C SER A 163 -3.18 -12.16 -32.49
N LYS A 164 -3.93 -11.06 -32.34
CA LYS A 164 -4.20 -10.10 -33.43
C LYS A 164 -3.10 -9.05 -33.56
N ILE A 165 -2.39 -8.75 -32.48
CA ILE A 165 -1.41 -7.68 -32.39
C ILE A 165 0.01 -8.17 -32.65
N SER A 166 0.34 -9.37 -32.14
CA SER A 166 1.65 -10.00 -32.22
C SER A 166 1.49 -11.51 -32.38
N LYS A 167 2.43 -12.12 -33.08
CA LYS A 167 2.49 -13.59 -33.22
C LYS A 167 3.29 -14.22 -32.07
N HIS A 168 4.39 -13.58 -31.63
CA HIS A 168 5.26 -14.04 -30.56
C HIS A 168 5.92 -12.87 -29.82
N ALA A 169 5.81 -12.84 -28.50
CA ALA A 169 6.40 -11.78 -27.67
C ALA A 169 7.94 -11.75 -27.77
N VAL A 170 8.56 -12.90 -28.03
CA VAL A 170 10.02 -13.05 -28.20
C VAL A 170 10.56 -12.28 -29.42
N THR A 171 9.73 -12.04 -30.43
CA THR A 171 10.11 -11.29 -31.63
C THR A 171 9.80 -9.81 -31.54
N ASP A 172 9.06 -9.38 -30.51
CA ASP A 172 8.77 -7.96 -30.29
C ASP A 172 9.99 -7.25 -29.69
N PRO A 173 10.31 -6.01 -30.11
CA PRO A 173 11.41 -5.25 -29.53
C PRO A 173 11.25 -5.12 -28.02
N SER A 174 12.32 -5.38 -27.28
CA SER A 174 12.33 -5.12 -25.84
C SER A 174 12.20 -3.63 -25.55
N TRP A 175 11.67 -3.30 -24.39
CA TRP A 175 11.61 -1.93 -23.89
C TRP A 175 12.99 -1.27 -23.93
N GLY A 176 13.02 -0.02 -24.39
CA GLY A 176 14.19 0.84 -24.36
C GLY A 176 13.79 2.32 -24.36
N ILE A 177 14.74 3.19 -24.05
CA ILE A 177 14.56 4.64 -24.04
C ILE A 177 15.26 5.23 -25.27
N GLY A 178 14.54 6.06 -26.04
CA GLY A 178 15.09 6.73 -27.23
C GLY A 178 14.11 6.80 -28.40
N GLU A 179 14.49 7.54 -29.44
CA GLU A 179 13.65 7.78 -30.62
C GLU A 179 13.37 6.49 -31.41
N GLU A 180 14.33 5.58 -31.47
CA GLU A 180 14.16 4.30 -32.16
C GLU A 180 13.09 3.40 -31.52
N TYR A 181 12.91 3.50 -30.20
CA TYR A 181 11.91 2.77 -29.43
C TYR A 181 10.56 3.50 -29.44
N SER A 182 10.55 4.84 -29.46
CA SER A 182 9.31 5.61 -29.50
C SER A 182 8.50 5.35 -30.77
N GLN A 183 9.16 5.06 -31.90
CA GLN A 183 8.47 4.74 -33.17
C GLN A 183 7.92 3.30 -33.23
N LYS A 184 8.31 2.40 -32.33
CA LYS A 184 7.82 1.01 -32.35
C LYS A 184 6.36 0.95 -31.91
N ARG A 185 5.50 0.33 -32.72
CA ARG A 185 4.08 0.14 -32.38
C ARG A 185 3.90 -0.82 -31.21
N VAL A 186 4.56 -1.98 -31.23
CA VAL A 186 4.50 -3.01 -30.18
C VAL A 186 5.88 -3.11 -29.53
N MET A 187 5.91 -3.16 -28.20
CA MET A 187 7.13 -3.39 -27.43
C MET A 187 6.85 -4.35 -26.29
N ASN A 188 7.83 -5.18 -25.95
CA ASN A 188 7.75 -6.11 -24.84
C ASN A 188 8.47 -5.56 -23.60
N LEU A 189 7.77 -5.45 -22.48
CA LEU A 189 8.34 -4.99 -21.22
C LEU A 189 8.82 -6.20 -20.40
N PRO A 190 10.13 -6.33 -20.11
CA PRO A 190 10.62 -7.39 -19.25
C PRO A 190 10.28 -7.12 -17.77
N ILE A 191 10.53 -8.12 -16.92
CA ILE A 191 10.48 -7.94 -15.47
C ILE A 191 11.44 -6.83 -15.04
N ILE A 192 11.06 -6.08 -14.02
CA ILE A 192 11.82 -4.91 -13.54
C ILE A 192 13.27 -5.25 -13.15
N ASP A 193 13.52 -6.48 -12.72
CA ASP A 193 14.80 -7.00 -12.24
C ASP A 193 15.88 -7.04 -13.34
N VAL A 194 15.47 -7.11 -14.61
CA VAL A 194 16.38 -7.13 -15.78
C VAL A 194 16.19 -5.92 -16.70
N LEU A 195 15.37 -4.95 -16.27
CA LEU A 195 15.11 -3.74 -17.04
C LEU A 195 16.35 -2.84 -17.04
N SER A 196 17.03 -2.76 -18.18
CA SER A 196 18.23 -1.92 -18.33
C SER A 196 17.86 -0.44 -18.39
N ASP A 197 16.91 -0.09 -19.26
CA ASP A 197 16.45 1.29 -19.45
C ASP A 197 15.23 1.59 -18.56
N ARG A 198 15.49 2.01 -17.32
CA ARG A 198 14.44 2.33 -16.34
C ARG A 198 13.78 3.68 -16.67
N PRO A 199 12.47 3.74 -16.96
CA PRO A 199 11.79 5.00 -17.24
C PRO A 199 11.52 5.80 -15.96
N ASN A 200 11.33 7.12 -16.10
CA ASN A 200 11.14 8.02 -14.95
C ASN A 200 9.80 7.84 -14.24
N TYR A 201 8.76 7.32 -14.90
CA TYR A 201 7.43 7.13 -14.30
C TYR A 201 7.30 5.85 -13.43
N LEU A 202 8.42 5.25 -13.01
CA LEU A 202 8.37 4.14 -12.03
C LEU A 202 7.93 4.65 -10.65
N PRO A 203 7.23 3.82 -9.84
CA PRO A 203 7.00 4.11 -8.42
C PRO A 203 8.29 4.57 -7.73
N LEU A 204 8.26 5.48 -6.76
CA LEU A 204 7.09 6.10 -6.13
C LEU A 204 6.61 7.39 -6.83
N ALA A 205 6.90 7.57 -8.13
CA ALA A 205 6.51 8.76 -8.88
C ALA A 205 4.99 8.97 -8.93
N ILE A 206 4.58 10.24 -8.88
CA ILE A 206 3.20 10.69 -9.09
C ILE A 206 3.12 11.65 -10.29
N PRO A 207 1.95 11.74 -10.95
CA PRO A 207 1.78 12.63 -12.10
C PRO A 207 1.76 14.10 -11.73
N ARG A 208 2.57 14.92 -12.41
CA ARG A 208 2.66 16.38 -12.22
C ARG A 208 1.31 17.06 -12.27
N SER A 209 0.45 16.67 -13.20
CA SER A 209 -0.91 17.20 -13.39
C SER A 209 -1.82 17.04 -12.17
N TRP A 210 -1.57 16.03 -11.32
CA TRP A 210 -2.33 15.79 -10.08
C TRP A 210 -1.54 16.04 -8.80
N SER A 211 -0.23 16.29 -8.89
CA SER A 211 0.68 16.37 -7.74
C SER A 211 0.18 17.29 -6.63
N ASN A 212 -0.17 18.55 -6.93
CA ASN A 212 -0.69 19.49 -5.94
C ASN A 212 -1.99 19.01 -5.26
N GLU A 213 -2.90 18.42 -6.03
CA GLU A 213 -4.16 17.90 -5.50
C GLU A 213 -3.92 16.67 -4.62
N LEU A 214 -3.08 15.73 -5.05
CA LEU A 214 -2.77 14.54 -4.27
C LEU A 214 -2.02 14.88 -2.99
N LEU A 215 -1.01 15.75 -3.07
CA LEU A 215 -0.27 16.23 -1.89
C LEU A 215 -1.18 16.96 -0.91
N ARG A 216 -2.19 17.67 -1.39
CA ARG A 216 -3.18 18.30 -0.54
C ARG A 216 -4.09 17.27 0.13
N LEU A 217 -4.56 16.28 -0.62
CA LEU A 217 -5.68 15.44 -0.22
C LEU A 217 -5.30 14.11 0.44
N HIS A 218 -4.07 13.62 0.29
CA HIS A 218 -3.70 12.27 0.69
C HIS A 218 -2.34 12.26 1.41
N SER A 219 -2.22 11.51 2.52
CA SER A 219 -0.99 11.42 3.31
C SER A 219 0.10 10.61 2.63
N ASN A 220 -0.29 9.68 1.74
CA ASN A 220 0.63 8.94 0.86
C ASN A 220 0.20 9.00 -0.63
N PRO A 221 0.51 10.10 -1.35
CA PRO A 221 0.12 10.30 -2.75
C PRO A 221 0.55 9.17 -3.69
N SER A 222 1.75 8.62 -3.48
CA SER A 222 2.33 7.57 -4.34
C SER A 222 1.51 6.28 -4.27
N VAL A 223 1.15 5.83 -3.06
CA VAL A 223 0.28 4.65 -2.88
C VAL A 223 -1.12 4.92 -3.44
N PHE A 224 -1.67 6.12 -3.24
CA PHE A 224 -2.97 6.47 -3.84
C PHE A 224 -2.93 6.35 -5.37
N PHE A 225 -1.86 6.83 -6.01
CA PHE A 225 -1.70 6.70 -7.46
C PHE A 225 -1.54 5.23 -7.89
N ILE A 226 -0.68 4.45 -7.22
CA ILE A 226 -0.49 3.01 -7.49
C ILE A 226 -1.82 2.24 -7.34
N SER A 227 -2.64 2.58 -6.33
CA SER A 227 -3.91 1.91 -6.09
C SER A 227 -4.90 2.00 -7.25
N GLN A 228 -4.81 3.04 -8.09
CA GLN A 228 -5.68 3.16 -9.26
C GLN A 228 -5.44 2.00 -10.25
N PHE A 229 -4.19 1.60 -10.43
CA PHE A 229 -3.80 0.49 -11.31
C PHE A 229 -4.21 -0.84 -10.70
N VAL A 230 -3.94 -1.03 -9.40
CA VAL A 230 -4.35 -2.23 -8.65
C VAL A 230 -5.86 -2.45 -8.77
N HIS A 231 -6.65 -1.39 -8.58
CA HIS A 231 -8.11 -1.44 -8.69
C HIS A 231 -8.62 -1.78 -10.09
N TYR A 232 -8.04 -1.19 -11.13
CA TYR A 232 -8.44 -1.50 -12.51
C TYR A 232 -8.11 -2.96 -12.87
N LEU A 233 -6.96 -3.45 -12.43
CA LEU A 233 -6.54 -4.84 -12.67
C LEU A 233 -7.39 -5.83 -11.87
N MET A 234 -7.67 -5.55 -10.60
CA MET A 234 -8.42 -6.47 -9.74
C MET A 234 -9.95 -6.44 -9.92
N ARG A 235 -10.47 -5.86 -11.02
CA ARG A 235 -11.90 -5.93 -11.34
C ARG A 235 -12.35 -7.40 -11.43
N PRO A 236 -13.22 -7.88 -10.54
CA PRO A 236 -13.48 -9.30 -10.41
C PRO A 236 -14.37 -9.83 -11.53
N SER A 237 -14.16 -11.09 -11.92
CA SER A 237 -15.12 -11.84 -12.72
C SER A 237 -16.44 -12.04 -11.96
N ASN A 238 -17.53 -12.37 -12.67
CA ASN A 238 -18.83 -12.62 -12.02
C ASN A 238 -18.77 -13.69 -10.92
N LEU A 239 -17.94 -14.74 -11.11
CA LEU A 239 -17.76 -15.79 -10.12
C LEU A 239 -17.03 -15.26 -8.88
N LEU A 240 -15.91 -14.55 -9.08
CA LEU A 240 -15.11 -14.02 -8.00
C LEU A 240 -15.88 -12.94 -7.21
N ALA A 241 -16.60 -12.05 -7.91
CA ALA A 241 -17.42 -11.01 -7.31
C ALA A 241 -18.48 -11.60 -6.35
N LYS A 242 -19.14 -12.69 -6.74
CA LYS A 242 -20.10 -13.41 -5.87
C LYS A 242 -19.42 -13.98 -4.63
N LYS A 243 -18.23 -14.56 -4.77
CA LYS A 243 -17.48 -15.12 -3.63
C LYS A 243 -16.99 -14.04 -2.66
N ILE A 244 -16.48 -12.92 -3.19
CA ILE A 244 -16.11 -11.75 -2.38
C ILE A 244 -17.33 -11.22 -1.63
N ALA A 245 -18.47 -11.07 -2.30
CA ALA A 245 -19.70 -10.60 -1.66
C ALA A 245 -20.20 -11.55 -0.56
N GLN A 246 -20.13 -12.86 -0.79
CA GLN A 246 -20.47 -13.88 0.22
C GLN A 246 -19.57 -13.75 1.46
N ALA A 247 -18.25 -13.74 1.27
CA ALA A 247 -17.30 -13.60 2.38
C ALA A 247 -17.45 -12.26 3.11
N ALA A 248 -17.69 -11.17 2.38
CA ALA A 248 -17.90 -9.85 2.98
C ALA A 248 -19.17 -9.77 3.84
N ASN A 249 -20.20 -10.57 3.54
CA ASN A 249 -21.43 -10.63 4.35
C ASN A 249 -21.24 -11.37 5.69
N GLU A 250 -20.20 -12.20 5.81
CA GLU A 250 -19.87 -12.92 7.04
C GLU A 250 -19.13 -12.03 8.05
N VAL A 251 -18.60 -10.89 7.61
CA VAL A 251 -17.86 -9.94 8.44
C VAL A 251 -18.71 -8.68 8.66
N PRO A 252 -18.92 -8.22 9.91
CA PRO A 252 -19.89 -7.17 10.21
C PRO A 252 -19.31 -5.76 10.02
N PHE A 253 -18.81 -5.43 8.84
CA PHE A 253 -18.22 -4.11 8.53
C PHE A 253 -19.16 -2.93 8.80
N GLY A 254 -20.49 -3.16 8.83
CA GLY A 254 -21.49 -2.13 9.16
C GLY A 254 -21.75 -1.92 10.65
N LYS A 255 -21.19 -2.73 11.56
CA LYS A 255 -21.45 -2.67 13.02
C LYS A 255 -20.38 -1.88 13.81
N GLY A 256 -19.47 -1.22 13.11
CA GLY A 256 -18.35 -0.49 13.70
C GLY A 256 -17.03 -0.87 13.06
N PRO A 257 -15.92 -0.26 13.52
CA PRO A 257 -14.61 -0.50 12.94
C PRO A 257 -14.11 -1.93 13.19
N ILE A 258 -13.28 -2.40 12.26
CA ILE A 258 -12.56 -3.68 12.33
C ILE A 258 -11.10 -3.41 11.98
N VAL A 259 -10.17 -3.94 12.78
CA VAL A 259 -8.74 -3.92 12.45
C VAL A 259 -8.39 -5.19 11.69
N GLY A 260 -7.74 -5.06 10.53
CA GLY A 260 -7.29 -6.20 9.73
C GLY A 260 -5.88 -6.61 10.13
N LEU A 261 -5.69 -7.88 10.44
CA LEU A 261 -4.39 -8.47 10.77
C LEU A 261 -3.97 -9.39 9.64
N GLN A 262 -2.85 -9.09 8.98
CA GLN A 262 -2.25 -10.02 8.02
C GLN A 262 -1.04 -10.67 8.67
N VAL A 263 -1.27 -11.86 9.25
CA VAL A 263 -0.25 -12.63 9.97
C VAL A 263 0.38 -13.61 8.99
N ARG A 264 1.69 -13.51 8.77
CA ARG A 264 2.42 -14.40 7.85
C ARG A 264 3.45 -15.21 8.65
N ARG A 265 3.27 -16.53 8.74
CA ARG A 265 4.13 -17.42 9.55
C ARG A 265 4.82 -18.53 8.76
N THR A 266 4.43 -18.83 7.51
CA THR A 266 5.01 -19.98 6.78
C THR A 266 6.32 -19.65 6.06
N ASP A 267 6.55 -20.17 4.85
CA ASP A 267 7.78 -20.27 4.04
C ASP A 267 8.75 -19.06 3.98
N LYS A 268 8.33 -17.89 4.46
CA LYS A 268 9.12 -16.66 4.43
C LYS A 268 9.98 -16.40 5.66
N LEU A 269 9.83 -17.20 6.72
CA LEU A 269 10.69 -17.12 7.92
C LEU A 269 12.17 -17.42 7.63
N ASN A 270 12.46 -18.16 6.55
CA ASN A 270 13.82 -18.61 6.23
C ASN A 270 14.54 -17.72 5.22
N SER A 271 13.88 -16.73 4.60
CA SER A 271 14.49 -15.95 3.50
C SER A 271 14.04 -14.50 3.34
N GLU A 272 12.89 -14.08 3.90
CA GLU A 272 12.32 -12.76 3.57
C GLU A 272 11.66 -12.01 4.74
N ALA A 273 11.30 -12.66 5.85
CA ALA A 273 10.66 -12.02 7.00
C ALA A 273 11.01 -12.70 8.32
N VAL A 274 10.85 -11.98 9.43
CA VAL A 274 11.04 -12.49 10.79
C VAL A 274 9.72 -13.05 11.33
N PHE A 275 9.78 -14.02 12.26
CA PHE A 275 8.60 -14.51 12.95
C PHE A 275 8.11 -13.45 13.94
N HIS A 276 6.82 -13.11 13.86
CA HIS A 276 6.16 -12.21 14.80
C HIS A 276 5.02 -12.92 15.53
N ASP A 277 5.04 -12.85 16.85
CA ASP A 277 3.97 -13.37 17.71
C ASP A 277 2.66 -12.61 17.47
N LEU A 278 1.52 -13.28 17.64
CA LEU A 278 0.21 -12.62 17.50
C LEU A 278 0.06 -11.44 18.47
N GLU A 279 0.72 -11.52 19.63
CA GLU A 279 0.72 -10.46 20.64
C GLU A 279 1.24 -9.13 20.12
N GLU A 280 2.24 -9.16 19.24
CA GLU A 280 2.78 -7.95 18.65
C GLU A 280 1.75 -7.27 17.73
N TYR A 281 1.06 -8.02 16.88
CA TYR A 281 -0.03 -7.49 16.04
C TYR A 281 -1.17 -6.93 16.90
N MET A 282 -1.57 -7.67 17.92
CA MET A 282 -2.69 -7.31 18.78
C MET A 282 -2.41 -6.08 19.65
N ARG A 283 -1.15 -5.84 20.03
CA ARG A 283 -0.73 -4.62 20.72
C ARG A 283 -1.04 -3.37 19.90
N TRP A 284 -0.68 -3.38 18.61
CA TRP A 284 -0.96 -2.26 17.71
C TRP A 284 -2.45 -2.11 17.40
N ALA A 285 -3.18 -3.24 17.29
CA ALA A 285 -4.64 -3.20 17.16
C ALA A 285 -5.31 -2.57 18.39
N GLU A 286 -4.86 -2.93 19.60
CA GLU A 286 -5.33 -2.36 20.86
C GLU A 286 -5.07 -0.85 20.92
N ASP A 287 -3.87 -0.41 20.55
CA ASP A 287 -3.54 1.01 20.54
C ASP A 287 -4.38 1.80 19.55
N TRP A 288 -4.62 1.25 18.36
CA TRP A 288 -5.53 1.85 17.41
C TRP A 288 -6.94 1.98 17.97
N PHE A 289 -7.51 0.93 18.60
CA PHE A 289 -8.83 1.02 19.21
C PHE A 289 -8.89 2.12 20.27
N ARG A 290 -7.87 2.22 21.13
CA ARG A 290 -7.80 3.26 22.16
C ARG A 290 -7.70 4.67 21.58
N ILE A 291 -6.88 4.86 20.54
CA ILE A 291 -6.77 6.14 19.80
C ILE A 291 -8.13 6.51 19.21
N GLU A 292 -8.84 5.56 18.60
CA GLU A 292 -10.16 5.79 18.02
C GLU A 292 -11.23 6.10 19.07
N GLU A 293 -11.17 5.49 20.25
CA GLU A 293 -12.03 5.86 21.39
C GLU A 293 -11.79 7.31 21.82
N TYR A 294 -10.53 7.76 21.87
CA TYR A 294 -10.21 9.17 22.12
C TYR A 294 -10.68 10.09 20.99
N ARG A 295 -10.50 9.68 19.73
CA ARG A 295 -10.89 10.44 18.53
C ARG A 295 -12.41 10.65 18.47
N THR A 296 -13.17 9.59 18.72
CA THR A 296 -14.63 9.56 18.61
C THR A 296 -15.36 9.87 19.92
N LYS A 297 -14.62 9.93 21.03
CA LYS A 297 -15.15 10.12 22.40
C LYS A 297 -16.21 9.08 22.77
N SER A 298 -16.13 7.88 22.21
CA SER A 298 -17.11 6.82 22.35
C SER A 298 -16.41 5.47 22.50
N PRO A 299 -16.89 4.57 23.38
CA PRO A 299 -16.35 3.21 23.48
C PRO A 299 -16.48 2.44 22.16
N ILE A 300 -15.49 1.62 21.83
CA ILE A 300 -15.48 0.84 20.59
C ILE A 300 -15.47 -0.65 20.90
N LYS A 301 -16.43 -1.38 20.31
CA LYS A 301 -16.40 -2.84 20.33
C LYS A 301 -15.24 -3.33 19.48
N LYS A 302 -14.28 -4.02 20.12
CA LYS A 302 -13.04 -4.48 19.50
C LYS A 302 -13.28 -5.68 18.60
N ARG A 303 -12.99 -5.52 17.31
CA ARG A 303 -13.18 -6.53 16.26
C ARG A 303 -11.94 -6.65 15.40
N VAL A 304 -11.46 -7.86 15.19
CA VAL A 304 -10.33 -8.11 14.30
C VAL A 304 -10.73 -9.04 13.17
N TYR A 305 -10.22 -8.79 11.98
CA TYR A 305 -10.25 -9.73 10.86
C TYR A 305 -8.85 -10.26 10.64
N ILE A 306 -8.66 -11.58 10.69
CA ILE A 306 -7.35 -12.22 10.57
C ILE A 306 -7.27 -12.93 9.22
N ALA A 307 -6.28 -12.54 8.42
CA ALA A 307 -5.84 -13.24 7.22
C ALA A 307 -4.46 -13.86 7.50
N THR A 308 -4.36 -15.18 7.40
CA THR A 308 -3.16 -15.92 7.83
C THR A 308 -2.91 -17.16 6.97
N ASP A 309 -1.65 -17.53 6.81
CA ASP A 309 -1.23 -18.81 6.24
C ASP A 309 -1.03 -19.90 7.31
N ASP A 310 -1.21 -19.56 8.58
CA ASP A 310 -1.18 -20.45 9.74
C ASP A 310 -2.54 -20.45 10.46
N PRO A 311 -3.33 -21.54 10.34
CA PRO A 311 -4.65 -21.63 10.96
C PRO A 311 -4.61 -21.70 12.50
N SER A 312 -3.46 -22.00 13.12
CA SER A 312 -3.34 -22.06 14.59
C SER A 312 -3.55 -20.70 15.26
N VAL A 313 -3.35 -19.60 14.51
CA VAL A 313 -3.56 -18.22 14.97
C VAL A 313 -4.98 -17.99 15.48
N PHE A 314 -6.00 -18.65 14.90
CA PHE A 314 -7.38 -18.49 15.37
C PHE A 314 -7.61 -19.07 16.77
N SER A 315 -7.02 -20.24 17.05
CA SER A 315 -7.08 -20.85 18.38
C SER A 315 -6.30 -20.02 19.40
N GLU A 316 -5.15 -19.48 19.00
CA GLU A 316 -4.37 -18.55 19.82
C GLU A 316 -5.16 -17.28 20.15
N ALA A 317 -5.81 -16.69 19.14
CA ALA A 317 -6.61 -15.47 19.30
C ALA A 317 -7.80 -15.69 20.24
N ALA A 318 -8.51 -16.81 20.08
CA ALA A 318 -9.66 -17.16 20.93
C ALA A 318 -9.25 -17.37 22.41
N LEU A 319 -8.05 -17.93 22.64
CA LEU A 319 -7.54 -18.19 23.99
C LEU A 319 -7.01 -16.91 24.66
N LYS A 320 -6.18 -16.14 23.96
CA LYS A 320 -5.48 -14.97 24.53
C LYS A 320 -6.33 -13.69 24.55
N TYR A 321 -7.30 -13.56 23.65
CA TYR A 321 -8.09 -12.33 23.47
C TYR A 321 -9.61 -12.58 23.51
N PRO A 322 -10.16 -13.15 24.60
CA PRO A 322 -11.57 -13.51 24.69
C PRO A 322 -12.54 -12.31 24.66
N SER A 323 -12.03 -11.08 24.84
CA SER A 323 -12.83 -9.85 24.77
C SER A 323 -13.06 -9.33 23.34
N TYR A 324 -12.28 -9.83 22.37
CA TYR A 324 -12.35 -9.45 20.95
C TYR A 324 -13.33 -10.32 20.17
N GLU A 325 -14.04 -9.73 19.21
CA GLU A 325 -14.73 -10.50 18.17
C GLU A 325 -13.73 -10.77 17.03
N VAL A 326 -13.39 -12.05 16.82
CA VAL A 326 -12.42 -12.47 15.82
C VAL A 326 -13.14 -13.02 14.59
N TYR A 327 -12.79 -12.48 13.41
CA TYR A 327 -13.29 -12.89 12.11
C TYR A 327 -12.14 -13.38 11.24
N GLY A 328 -12.44 -14.28 10.30
CA GLY A 328 -11.48 -14.83 9.34
C GLY A 328 -11.96 -16.18 8.82
N ASP A 329 -11.38 -16.65 7.71
CA ASP A 329 -11.76 -17.92 7.10
C ASP A 329 -10.66 -18.98 7.33
N LEU A 330 -10.95 -19.92 8.23
CA LEU A 330 -10.05 -21.05 8.51
C LEU A 330 -9.82 -21.91 7.26
N LYS A 331 -10.80 -22.04 6.35
CA LYS A 331 -10.64 -22.81 5.11
C LYS A 331 -9.65 -22.14 4.17
N ILE A 332 -9.74 -20.81 4.02
CA ILE A 332 -8.76 -20.04 3.23
C ILE A 332 -7.36 -20.20 3.82
N SER A 333 -7.25 -20.10 5.15
CA SER A 333 -5.97 -20.24 5.85
C SER A 333 -5.31 -21.61 5.62
N ASN A 334 -6.10 -22.69 5.68
CA ASN A 334 -5.61 -24.04 5.36
C ASN A 334 -5.13 -24.17 3.89
N MET A 335 -5.76 -23.46 2.95
CA MET A 335 -5.40 -23.48 1.51
C MET A 335 -4.25 -22.54 1.14
N ALA A 336 -3.81 -21.66 2.05
CA ALA A 336 -2.70 -20.73 1.83
C ALA A 336 -1.33 -21.38 2.09
N GLN A 337 -1.32 -22.58 2.68
CA GLN A 337 -0.12 -23.37 2.95
C GLN A 337 0.61 -23.78 1.66
N VAL A 338 1.94 -23.92 1.75
CA VAL A 338 2.87 -24.07 0.61
C VAL A 338 2.46 -25.16 -0.39
N HIS A 339 1.92 -26.29 0.09
CA HIS A 339 1.61 -27.46 -0.72
C HIS A 339 0.32 -27.36 -1.56
N THR A 340 -0.56 -26.38 -1.31
CA THR A 340 -1.82 -26.16 -2.07
C THR A 340 -1.91 -24.80 -2.77
N ARG A 341 -0.83 -24.01 -2.68
CA ARG A 341 -0.79 -22.58 -3.02
C ARG A 341 -1.04 -22.26 -4.49
N TYR A 342 -0.56 -23.07 -5.43
CA TYR A 342 -0.75 -22.84 -6.88
C TYR A 342 -2.00 -23.54 -7.40
N SER A 343 -3.16 -23.02 -7.00
CA SER A 343 -4.45 -23.50 -7.47
C SER A 343 -5.46 -22.36 -7.57
N MET A 344 -6.48 -22.54 -8.41
CA MET A 344 -7.58 -21.57 -8.53
C MET A 344 -8.30 -21.34 -7.20
N LYS A 345 -8.39 -22.36 -6.33
CA LYS A 345 -9.00 -22.24 -5.00
C LYS A 345 -8.16 -21.35 -4.07
N SER A 346 -6.84 -21.54 -4.06
CA SER A 346 -5.93 -20.71 -3.26
C SER A 346 -5.88 -19.27 -3.78
N LEU A 347 -5.90 -19.06 -5.10
CA LEU A 347 -6.03 -17.73 -5.71
C LEU A 347 -7.30 -17.01 -5.23
N ILE A 348 -8.45 -17.68 -5.32
CA ILE A 348 -9.72 -17.11 -4.85
C ILE A 348 -9.64 -16.75 -3.36
N GLY A 349 -9.04 -17.62 -2.55
CA GLY A 349 -8.86 -17.40 -1.11
C GLY A 349 -8.02 -16.15 -0.81
N VAL A 350 -6.82 -16.04 -1.40
CA VAL A 350 -5.94 -14.88 -1.16
C VAL A 350 -6.56 -13.57 -1.67
N VAL A 351 -7.31 -13.60 -2.77
CA VAL A 351 -8.00 -12.40 -3.26
C VAL A 351 -9.15 -11.99 -2.33
N ILE A 352 -9.89 -12.95 -1.76
CA ILE A 352 -10.89 -12.66 -0.73
C ILE A 352 -10.22 -12.02 0.49
N ASP A 353 -9.14 -12.61 1.01
CA ASP A 353 -8.43 -12.06 2.17
C ASP A 353 -7.96 -10.63 1.92
N VAL A 354 -7.35 -10.36 0.76
CA VAL A 354 -6.95 -9.00 0.34
C VAL A 354 -8.14 -8.04 0.28
N GLU A 355 -9.26 -8.46 -0.32
CA GLU A 355 -10.47 -7.64 -0.40
C GLU A 355 -11.06 -7.32 0.97
N LEU A 356 -11.07 -8.29 1.90
CA LEU A 356 -11.58 -8.10 3.27
C LEU A 356 -10.62 -7.28 4.13
N LEU A 357 -9.31 -7.49 4.03
CA LEU A 357 -8.28 -6.65 4.64
C LEU A 357 -8.46 -5.18 4.19
N SER A 358 -8.62 -4.95 2.89
CA SER A 358 -8.78 -3.57 2.36
C SER A 358 -10.01 -2.83 2.89
N ARG A 359 -11.01 -3.55 3.41
CA ARG A 359 -12.25 -2.98 4.00
C ARG A 359 -12.12 -2.72 5.50
N CYS A 360 -11.06 -3.18 6.14
CA CYS A 360 -10.80 -2.90 7.55
C CYS A 360 -10.49 -1.40 7.74
N ALA A 361 -10.81 -0.86 8.91
CA ALA A 361 -10.58 0.55 9.21
C ALA A 361 -9.10 0.90 9.42
N TYR A 362 -8.29 -0.12 9.71
CA TYR A 362 -6.86 -0.06 9.93
C TYR A 362 -6.23 -1.43 9.62
N LEU A 363 -4.95 -1.44 9.24
CA LEU A 363 -4.19 -2.67 9.03
C LEU A 363 -3.03 -2.79 10.01
N VAL A 364 -2.81 -4.00 10.53
CA VAL A 364 -1.56 -4.36 11.20
C VAL A 364 -0.97 -5.57 10.50
N CYS A 365 0.23 -5.46 9.98
CA CYS A 365 0.85 -6.52 9.20
C CYS A 365 2.36 -6.38 9.09
N THR A 366 2.98 -7.21 8.27
CA THR A 366 4.34 -7.03 7.76
C THR A 366 4.29 -6.52 6.32
N PHE A 367 4.84 -5.33 6.03
CA PHE A 367 4.94 -4.83 4.66
C PHE A 367 6.00 -5.52 3.83
N SER A 368 6.83 -6.43 4.37
CA SER A 368 7.56 -7.41 3.56
C SER A 368 6.60 -8.32 2.75
N SER A 369 5.38 -8.54 3.25
CA SER A 369 4.34 -9.34 2.60
C SER A 369 3.58 -8.55 1.53
N GLN A 370 3.73 -8.99 0.27
CA GLN A 370 2.99 -8.44 -0.87
C GLN A 370 1.47 -8.47 -0.68
N VAL A 371 0.94 -9.46 0.06
CA VAL A 371 -0.49 -9.59 0.35
C VAL A 371 -0.97 -8.40 1.17
N CYS A 372 -0.22 -8.01 2.20
CA CYS A 372 -0.59 -6.83 2.98
C CYS A 372 -0.50 -5.56 2.15
N ARG A 373 0.56 -5.39 1.35
CA ARG A 373 0.73 -4.20 0.51
C ARG A 373 -0.43 -4.01 -0.46
N ILE A 374 -0.94 -5.07 -1.07
CA ILE A 374 -2.12 -4.99 -1.95
C ILE A 374 -3.40 -4.64 -1.17
N GLY A 375 -3.59 -5.24 0.01
CA GLY A 375 -4.71 -4.88 0.89
C GLY A 375 -4.69 -3.40 1.28
N TYR A 376 -3.51 -2.88 1.59
CA TYR A 376 -3.27 -1.46 1.88
C TYR A 376 -3.45 -0.57 0.64
N GLU A 377 -2.98 -0.98 -0.54
CA GLU A 377 -3.19 -0.24 -1.79
C GLU A 377 -4.69 -0.12 -2.10
N LEU A 378 -5.45 -1.21 -2.05
CA LEU A 378 -6.90 -1.17 -2.27
C LEU A 378 -7.66 -0.37 -1.20
N MET A 379 -7.13 -0.28 0.03
CA MET A 379 -7.72 0.52 1.10
C MET A 379 -7.79 2.01 0.73
N GLN A 380 -6.81 2.51 -0.04
CA GLN A 380 -6.72 3.94 -0.42
C GLN A 380 -7.95 4.44 -1.19
N LEU A 381 -8.70 3.54 -1.82
CA LEU A 381 -9.92 3.87 -2.58
C LEU A 381 -11.20 3.83 -1.75
N ARG A 382 -11.16 3.35 -0.51
CA ARG A 382 -12.36 3.09 0.30
C ARG A 382 -12.64 4.18 1.33
N PHE A 383 -11.59 4.74 1.92
CA PHE A 383 -11.71 5.64 3.07
C PHE A 383 -11.40 7.11 2.76
N GLY A 384 -10.91 7.44 1.56
CA GLY A 384 -10.41 8.78 1.24
C GLY A 384 -8.92 8.82 1.53
N ASP A 385 -8.52 9.61 2.52
CA ASP A 385 -7.13 9.62 2.99
C ASP A 385 -6.89 8.44 3.95
N ALA A 386 -6.27 7.38 3.43
CA ALA A 386 -5.97 6.16 4.17
C ALA A 386 -4.47 5.85 4.24
N GLY A 387 -3.61 6.82 3.88
CA GLY A 387 -2.17 6.59 3.82
C GLY A 387 -1.60 6.23 5.19
N ASP A 388 -2.15 6.77 6.28
CA ASP A 388 -1.68 6.50 7.65
C ASP A 388 -2.48 5.39 8.36
N ARG A 389 -3.37 4.68 7.64
CA ARG A 389 -4.25 3.64 8.21
C ARG A 389 -3.61 2.25 8.27
N PHE A 390 -2.34 2.20 8.66
CA PHE A 390 -1.62 0.95 8.87
C PHE A 390 -0.58 1.07 9.99
N HIS A 391 -0.18 -0.08 10.52
CA HIS A 391 1.07 -0.26 11.21
C HIS A 391 1.79 -1.49 10.66
N SER A 392 3.04 -1.32 10.21
CA SER A 392 3.88 -2.41 9.73
C SER A 392 4.84 -2.85 10.83
N LEU A 393 5.02 -4.15 11.03
CA LEU A 393 5.97 -4.69 12.00
C LEU A 393 7.41 -4.74 11.50
N ASP A 394 7.61 -4.51 10.19
CA ASP A 394 8.91 -4.54 9.55
C ASP A 394 9.09 -3.33 8.60
N ASP A 395 8.93 -3.53 7.31
CA ASP A 395 9.25 -2.54 6.28
C ASP A 395 8.29 -1.34 6.33
N ILE A 396 8.76 -0.19 5.85
CA ILE A 396 7.88 0.88 5.38
C ILE A 396 7.17 0.45 4.09
N TYR A 397 6.18 1.20 3.61
CA TYR A 397 5.60 0.88 2.31
C TYR A 397 6.66 0.97 1.22
N TYR A 398 6.74 -0.05 0.37
CA TYR A 398 7.56 -0.03 -0.83
C TYR A 398 6.89 -0.80 -1.97
N PHE A 399 7.28 -0.43 -3.19
CA PHE A 399 6.95 -1.12 -4.41
C PHE A 399 8.22 -1.76 -4.99
N GLY A 400 8.17 -3.06 -5.30
CA GLY A 400 9.34 -3.79 -5.78
C GLY A 400 9.88 -3.20 -7.10
N GLY A 401 11.13 -2.78 -7.12
CA GLY A 401 11.73 -2.13 -8.28
C GLY A 401 11.37 -0.64 -8.43
N GLN A 402 10.99 0.01 -7.33
CA GLN A 402 10.83 1.46 -7.26
C GLN A 402 12.15 2.23 -7.49
N GLN A 403 12.01 3.53 -7.73
CA GLN A 403 13.07 4.52 -7.63
C GLN A 403 13.52 4.69 -6.18
N ALA A 404 14.67 5.34 -5.97
CA ALA A 404 15.16 5.62 -4.63
C ALA A 404 14.08 6.36 -3.81
N HIS A 405 13.73 5.80 -2.65
CA HIS A 405 12.83 6.47 -1.70
C HIS A 405 13.65 7.50 -0.95
N GLU A 406 13.32 8.76 -1.15
CA GLU A 406 14.09 9.88 -0.59
C GLU A 406 13.27 10.71 0.39
N GLN A 407 13.96 11.24 1.39
CA GLN A 407 13.46 12.23 2.33
C GLN A 407 14.39 13.45 2.33
N ILE A 408 13.86 14.59 2.79
CA ILE A 408 14.60 15.83 2.99
C ILE A 408 14.70 16.10 4.49
N ALA A 409 15.90 16.34 5.00
CA ALA A 409 16.09 16.81 6.37
C ALA A 409 15.51 18.22 6.54
N VAL A 410 14.59 18.38 7.48
CA VAL A 410 13.96 19.67 7.83
C VAL A 410 14.51 20.26 9.12
N GLU A 411 15.22 19.46 9.90
CA GLU A 411 15.95 19.89 11.09
C GLU A 411 17.36 19.32 11.09
N ALA A 412 18.31 20.10 11.64
CA ALA A 412 19.65 19.60 11.86
C ALA A 412 19.69 18.57 13.01
N TYR A 413 20.64 17.67 12.93
CA TYR A 413 20.94 16.66 13.95
C TYR A 413 22.42 16.37 13.95
N ARG A 414 22.99 16.21 15.15
CA ARG A 414 24.35 15.73 15.32
C ARG A 414 24.27 14.34 15.92
N ALA A 415 24.91 13.38 15.26
CA ALA A 415 24.94 12.00 15.72
C ALA A 415 25.48 11.93 17.15
N GLU A 416 24.78 11.17 18.00
CA GLU A 416 25.12 10.96 19.41
C GLU A 416 26.06 9.77 19.59
N ASN A 417 26.10 8.86 18.61
CA ASN A 417 26.97 7.68 18.59
C ASN A 417 27.39 7.30 17.14
N GLU A 418 28.19 6.25 16.99
CA GLU A 418 28.75 5.83 15.69
C GLU A 418 27.72 5.16 14.76
N ASP A 419 26.59 4.69 15.30
CA ASP A 419 25.51 4.06 14.52
C ASP A 419 24.57 5.08 13.88
N GLU A 420 24.71 6.36 14.23
CA GLU A 420 23.88 7.47 13.78
C GLU A 420 24.57 8.35 12.73
N ILE A 421 23.77 9.11 11.96
CA ILE A 421 24.25 10.04 10.94
C ILE A 421 23.90 11.50 11.26
N ASP A 422 24.82 12.39 10.94
CA ASP A 422 24.56 13.84 10.99
C ASP A 422 23.55 14.25 9.91
N LEU A 423 22.68 15.19 10.25
CA LEU A 423 21.74 15.83 9.33
C LEU A 423 21.97 17.34 9.30
N GLU A 424 22.05 17.90 8.10
CA GLU A 424 21.92 19.34 7.86
C GLU A 424 20.58 19.61 7.14
N VAL A 425 19.97 20.77 7.39
CA VAL A 425 18.70 21.13 6.75
C VAL A 425 18.89 21.17 5.23
N GLY A 426 18.07 20.42 4.50
CA GLY A 426 18.14 20.25 3.05
C GLY A 426 18.88 19.00 2.59
N ASP A 427 19.50 18.23 3.48
CA ASP A 427 20.12 16.94 3.14
C ASP A 427 19.10 15.97 2.56
N ILE A 428 19.51 15.22 1.54
CA ILE A 428 18.71 14.15 0.93
C ILE A 428 19.10 12.82 1.56
N ILE A 429 18.13 12.16 2.18
CA ILE A 429 18.30 10.87 2.83
C ILE A 429 17.61 9.80 2.00
N VAL A 430 18.34 8.77 1.58
CA VAL A 430 17.75 7.58 0.96
C VAL A 430 17.32 6.66 2.10
N ILE A 431 16.03 6.64 2.40
CA ILE A 431 15.49 5.85 3.52
C ILE A 431 15.50 4.36 3.18
N ALA A 432 15.98 3.55 4.12
CA ALA A 432 15.88 2.10 4.06
C ALA A 432 14.65 1.57 4.82
N GLY A 433 14.33 2.18 5.96
CA GLY A 433 13.15 1.81 6.76
C GLY A 433 12.98 2.67 8.01
N ASN A 434 11.84 2.51 8.68
CA ASN A 434 11.55 3.07 10.00
C ASN A 434 11.60 1.92 11.01
N HIS A 435 12.30 2.11 12.13
CA HIS A 435 12.40 1.08 13.17
C HIS A 435 11.23 1.13 14.17
N TRP A 436 10.27 2.03 13.95
CA TRP A 436 9.06 2.22 14.76
C TRP A 436 9.38 2.50 16.24
N ASN A 437 10.53 3.16 16.47
CA ASN A 437 11.08 3.52 17.78
C ASN A 437 11.55 4.99 17.83
N GLY A 438 11.06 5.83 16.92
CA GLY A 438 11.46 7.23 16.76
C GLY A 438 12.70 7.45 15.88
N PHE A 439 13.36 6.38 15.44
CA PHE A 439 14.48 6.43 14.51
C PHE A 439 14.18 5.67 13.21
N SER A 440 14.71 6.21 12.12
CA SER A 440 14.77 5.59 10.81
C SER A 440 16.21 5.25 10.48
N LYS A 441 16.41 4.35 9.52
CA LYS A 441 17.71 4.01 8.96
C LYS A 441 17.78 4.45 7.50
N GLY A 442 18.90 5.02 7.09
CA GLY A 442 19.13 5.41 5.69
C GLY A 442 20.49 6.02 5.45
N MET A 443 20.72 6.39 4.19
CA MET A 443 21.98 6.96 3.73
C MET A 443 21.84 8.45 3.43
N ASN A 444 22.66 9.29 4.08
CA ASN A 444 22.75 10.70 3.75
C ASN A 444 23.60 10.87 2.48
N ARG A 445 22.97 11.37 1.39
CA ARG A 445 23.65 11.53 0.10
C ARG A 445 24.82 12.51 0.13
N ARG A 446 24.79 13.52 1.02
CA ARG A 446 25.87 14.52 1.13
C ARG A 446 27.14 13.91 1.73
N THR A 447 26.99 13.12 2.79
CA THR A 447 28.12 12.54 3.53
C THR A 447 28.50 11.14 3.04
N GLY A 448 27.59 10.46 2.34
CA GLY A 448 27.73 9.06 1.93
C GLY A 448 27.62 8.05 3.07
N LYS A 449 27.31 8.50 4.30
CA LYS A 449 27.18 7.64 5.48
C LYS A 449 25.79 7.03 5.57
N ASP A 450 25.74 5.76 5.94
CA ASP A 450 24.52 5.01 6.29
C ASP A 450 24.43 4.87 7.82
N GLY A 451 23.25 5.08 8.38
CA GLY A 451 23.03 4.92 9.82
C GLY A 451 21.64 5.38 10.26
N LEU A 452 21.47 5.47 11.58
CA LEU A 452 20.22 5.89 12.22
C LEU A 452 20.08 7.41 12.26
N TYR A 453 18.85 7.88 12.16
CA TYR A 453 18.51 9.28 12.35
C TYR A 453 17.10 9.42 12.95
N PRO A 454 16.81 10.49 13.72
CA PRO A 454 15.49 10.71 14.27
C PRO A 454 14.46 10.94 13.16
N SER A 455 13.43 10.09 13.09
CA SER A 455 12.47 10.06 11.98
C SER A 455 11.75 11.41 11.79
N TYR A 456 11.38 12.05 12.91
CA TYR A 456 10.64 13.32 12.92
C TYR A 456 11.39 14.50 12.28
N LYS A 457 12.71 14.40 12.08
CA LYS A 457 13.55 15.45 11.49
C LYS A 457 13.59 15.44 9.97
N THR A 458 12.87 14.54 9.33
CA THR A 458 12.83 14.40 7.87
C THR A 458 11.40 14.47 7.33
N ARG A 459 11.25 14.80 6.05
CA ARG A 459 9.97 14.79 5.33
C ARG A 459 10.12 14.09 4.00
N GLU A 460 9.05 13.47 3.53
CA GLU A 460 9.02 12.78 2.24
C GLU A 460 9.43 13.70 1.08
N LYS A 461 10.33 13.21 0.22
CA LYS A 461 10.67 13.86 -1.05
C LYS A 461 9.89 13.21 -2.18
N TYR A 462 8.78 13.83 -2.55
CA TYR A 462 7.91 13.31 -3.60
C TYR A 462 8.57 13.39 -4.99
N ILE A 463 8.56 12.27 -5.71
CA ILE A 463 9.01 12.19 -7.10
C ILE A 463 7.83 12.60 -8.00
N ILE A 464 7.97 13.72 -8.71
CA ILE A 464 6.91 14.29 -9.55
C ILE A 464 7.36 14.29 -11.01
N GLU A 465 6.66 13.48 -11.80
CA GLU A 465 7.02 13.22 -13.20
C GLU A 465 5.88 13.60 -14.15
N ASP A 466 6.24 13.84 -15.41
CA ASP A 466 5.30 14.15 -16.46
C ASP A 466 4.72 12.86 -17.05
N PHE A 467 3.46 12.58 -16.72
CA PHE A 467 2.68 11.50 -17.30
C PHE A 467 1.73 12.07 -18.38
N PRO A 468 1.32 11.26 -19.38
CA PRO A 468 0.39 11.67 -20.43
C PRO A 468 -1.00 12.09 -19.95
#